data_AF-A0A941K9B5-F1
#
_entry.id   AF-A0A941K9B5-F1
#
_cell.length_a   1.000
_cell.length_b   1.000
_cell.length_c   1.000
_cell.angle_alpha   90.00
_cell.angle_beta   90.00
_cell.angle_gamma   90.00
#
_symmetry.space_group_name_H-M   'P 1'
#
loop_
_entity.id
_entity.type
_entity.pdbx_description
1 polymer ?
#
loop_
_entity_poly.entity_id
_entity_poly.type
_entity_poly.pdbx_seq_one_letter_code
_entity_poly.pdbx_strand_id
1 'polypeptide(L)'
;MAVVIGKSDLIHDPLVAGSVPADPQRARGRVIVAMGAVANLATDSNTSKYHLVDLPAQAILLPATFFDVENDGFAQIVIGTETDTDALVDQTKATGNIVTPITQGDAFHGKQLWEVLGLAEVPESGMISLWKHAEAAATGAGNMPFAIHYLMS
;
A
#
# COMPACT_ATOMS: atom_id res chain seq x y z
N MET A 1 -8.91 -25.94 -27.06
CA MET A 1 -8.89 -24.96 -25.95
C MET A 1 -7.87 -25.47 -24.94
N ALA A 2 -6.81 -24.69 -24.66
CA ALA A 2 -5.83 -25.09 -23.65
C ALA A 2 -6.47 -24.87 -22.27
N VAL A 3 -6.64 -25.95 -21.50
CA VAL A 3 -7.03 -25.85 -20.10
C VAL A 3 -5.75 -25.58 -19.32
N VAL A 4 -5.55 -24.31 -18.92
CA VAL A 4 -4.45 -23.92 -18.05
C VAL A 4 -4.88 -24.23 -16.62
N ILE A 5 -4.36 -25.33 -16.06
CA ILE A 5 -4.56 -25.67 -14.66
C ILE A 5 -3.43 -25.01 -13.88
N GLY A 6 -3.72 -23.85 -13.27
CA GLY A 6 -2.82 -23.22 -12.31
C GLY A 6 -2.75 -24.07 -11.03
N LYS A 7 -1.53 -24.37 -10.55
CA LYS A 7 -1.34 -24.96 -9.23
C LYS A 7 -1.36 -23.84 -8.19
N SER A 8 -1.99 -24.08 -7.04
CA SER A 8 -1.95 -23.15 -5.92
C SER A 8 -0.50 -22.94 -5.48
N ASP A 9 -0.13 -21.69 -5.27
CA ASP A 9 1.16 -21.26 -4.72
C ASP A 9 1.23 -21.36 -3.18
N LEU A 10 0.12 -21.76 -2.53
CA LEU A 10 0.01 -21.91 -1.08
C LEU A 10 0.12 -23.37 -0.61
N ILE A 11 -0.08 -24.34 -1.51
CA ILE A 11 -0.07 -25.77 -1.18
C ILE A 11 1.03 -26.45 -1.99
N HIS A 12 2.11 -26.79 -1.31
CA HIS A 12 3.21 -27.55 -1.88
C HIS A 12 2.87 -29.04 -1.94
N ASP A 13 2.91 -29.62 -3.14
CA ASP A 13 2.87 -31.08 -3.33
C ASP A 13 4.32 -31.62 -3.43
N PRO A 14 4.83 -32.33 -2.42
CA PRO A 14 6.20 -32.84 -2.41
C PRO A 14 6.42 -34.01 -3.38
N LEU A 15 5.35 -34.58 -3.95
CA LEU A 15 5.44 -35.70 -4.90
C LEU A 15 5.62 -35.22 -6.34
N VAL A 16 5.49 -33.92 -6.60
CA VAL A 16 5.67 -33.31 -7.92
C VAL A 16 7.11 -32.82 -8.08
N ALA A 17 7.84 -33.36 -9.05
CA ALA A 17 9.16 -32.86 -9.41
C ALA A 17 9.10 -31.40 -9.87
N GLY A 18 9.94 -30.53 -9.30
CA GLY A 18 9.95 -29.08 -9.58
C GLY A 18 8.95 -28.25 -8.77
N SER A 19 8.25 -28.88 -7.82
CA SER A 19 7.38 -28.20 -6.86
C SER A 19 8.20 -27.28 -5.95
N VAL A 20 7.81 -26.00 -5.84
CA VAL A 20 8.44 -25.02 -4.95
C VAL A 20 7.62 -24.91 -3.66
N PRO A 21 8.22 -24.85 -2.47
CA PRO A 21 7.49 -24.59 -1.23
C PRO A 21 6.72 -23.26 -1.30
N ALA A 22 5.57 -23.20 -0.64
CA ALA A 22 4.82 -21.94 -0.52
C ALA A 22 5.68 -20.87 0.17
N ASP A 23 5.56 -19.62 -0.28
CA ASP A 23 6.20 -18.48 0.38
C ASP A 23 5.74 -18.44 1.85
N PRO A 24 6.67 -18.55 2.83
CA PRO A 24 6.31 -18.60 4.25
C PRO A 24 5.58 -17.33 4.71
N GLN A 25 5.86 -16.17 4.11
CA GLN A 25 5.15 -14.92 4.43
C GLN A 25 3.70 -14.96 3.95
N ARG A 26 3.43 -15.54 2.78
CA ARG A 26 2.07 -15.69 2.24
C ARG A 26 1.30 -16.81 2.94
N ALA A 27 1.99 -17.89 3.31
CA ALA A 27 1.38 -19.05 3.95
C ALA A 27 1.19 -18.89 5.47
N ARG A 28 2.08 -18.15 6.15
CA ARG A 28 2.17 -18.09 7.62
C ARG A 28 2.58 -16.72 8.17
N GLY A 29 2.63 -15.67 7.34
CA GLY A 29 3.01 -14.34 7.78
C GLY A 29 2.13 -13.83 8.91
N ARG A 30 2.71 -13.04 9.81
CA ARG A 30 1.96 -12.36 10.86
C ARG A 30 1.34 -11.09 10.29
N VAL A 31 0.06 -10.88 10.57
CA VAL A 31 -0.58 -9.59 10.31
C VAL A 31 -0.02 -8.56 11.29
N ILE A 32 0.52 -7.48 10.75
CA ILE A 32 0.96 -6.30 11.49
C ILE A 32 0.11 -5.12 10.99
N VAL A 33 -0.25 -4.23 11.92
CA VAL A 33 -1.05 -3.05 11.62
C VAL A 33 -0.30 -1.82 12.11
N ALA A 34 -0.02 -0.90 11.20
CA ALA A 34 0.48 0.44 11.50
C ALA A 34 -0.67 1.42 11.37
N MET A 35 -1.03 2.11 12.46
CA MET A 35 -2.12 3.07 12.48
C MET A 35 -1.58 4.46 12.81
N GLY A 36 -2.20 5.48 12.23
CA GLY A 36 -1.82 6.86 12.48
C GLY A 36 -2.87 7.83 11.94
N ALA A 37 -2.55 9.11 12.01
CA ALA A 37 -3.34 10.15 11.38
C ALA A 37 -2.43 11.30 10.95
N VAL A 38 -2.73 11.89 9.79
CA VAL A 38 -2.07 13.10 9.30
C VAL A 38 -3.01 14.28 9.49
N ALA A 39 -2.56 15.31 10.19
CA ALA A 39 -3.28 16.57 10.30
C ALA A 39 -2.65 17.61 9.37
N ASN A 40 -3.49 18.36 8.65
CA ASN A 40 -3.06 19.46 7.81
C ASN A 40 -3.71 20.77 8.26
N LEU A 41 -3.00 21.88 8.03
CA LEU A 41 -3.52 23.22 8.21
C LEU A 41 -4.13 23.74 6.89
N ALA A 42 -5.03 24.72 7.00
CA ALA A 42 -5.57 25.41 5.82
C ALA A 42 -4.50 26.20 5.04
N THR A 43 -3.34 26.44 5.64
CA THR A 43 -2.19 27.13 5.03
C THR A 43 -1.19 26.19 4.37
N ASP A 44 -1.41 24.88 4.46
CA ASP A 44 -0.47 23.92 3.88
C ASP A 44 -0.51 23.98 2.35
N SER A 45 0.69 24.05 1.78
CA SER A 45 0.90 24.32 0.35
C SER A 45 0.92 23.02 -0.49
N ASN A 46 0.97 23.20 -1.80
CA ASN A 46 1.18 22.14 -2.79
C ASN A 46 2.60 21.53 -2.80
N THR A 47 3.45 21.87 -1.83
CA THR A 47 4.75 21.21 -1.63
C THR A 47 4.82 20.50 -0.28
N SER A 48 3.70 20.43 0.44
CA SER A 48 3.62 19.73 1.71
C SER A 48 3.69 18.21 1.49
N LYS A 49 4.50 17.55 2.32
CA LYS A 49 4.63 16.09 2.36
C LYS A 49 4.56 15.61 3.80
N TYR A 50 3.90 14.47 4.02
CA TYR A 50 3.67 13.90 5.35
C TYR A 50 4.14 12.45 5.34
N HIS A 51 5.09 12.13 6.21
CA HIS A 51 5.55 10.76 6.42
C HIS A 51 4.45 9.96 7.11
N LEU A 52 4.10 8.81 6.55
CA LEU A 52 3.06 7.94 7.10
C LEU A 52 3.68 6.81 7.93
N VAL A 53 4.58 6.05 7.31
CA VAL A 53 5.18 4.85 7.93
C VAL A 53 6.40 4.39 7.13
N ASP A 54 7.33 3.72 7.83
CA ASP A 54 8.39 2.93 7.21
C ASP A 54 8.04 1.44 7.27
N LEU A 55 8.01 0.77 6.13
CA LEU A 55 7.61 -0.64 6.00
C LEU A 55 8.75 -1.45 5.37
N PRO A 56 8.89 -2.74 5.73
CA PRO A 56 9.77 -3.63 4.99
C PRO A 56 9.36 -3.67 3.51
N ALA A 57 10.33 -3.60 2.61
CA ALA A 57 10.07 -3.61 1.16
C ALA A 57 9.33 -4.89 0.70
N GLN A 58 9.55 -6.00 1.42
CA GLN A 58 8.91 -7.30 1.18
C GLN A 58 7.51 -7.41 1.80
N ALA A 59 7.04 -6.43 2.58
CA ALA A 59 5.74 -6.47 3.22
C ALA A 59 4.62 -6.67 2.17
N ILE A 60 3.62 -7.49 2.48
CA ILE A 60 2.48 -7.71 1.59
C ILE A 60 1.30 -6.93 2.17
N LEU A 61 0.88 -5.87 1.48
CA LEU A 61 -0.27 -5.07 1.90
C LEU A 61 -1.56 -5.89 1.79
N LEU A 62 -2.42 -5.74 2.79
CA LEU A 62 -3.69 -6.45 2.90
C LEU A 62 -4.86 -5.54 2.51
N PRO A 63 -5.99 -6.11 2.05
CA PRO A 63 -7.18 -5.33 1.66
C PRO A 63 -7.84 -4.51 2.79
N ALA A 64 -7.48 -4.79 4.04
CA ALA A 64 -7.92 -3.98 5.19
C ALA A 64 -7.14 -2.66 5.32
N THR A 65 -6.14 -2.41 4.47
CA THR A 65 -5.42 -1.12 4.43
C THR A 65 -6.36 -0.02 3.94
N PHE A 66 -6.44 1.07 4.69
CA PHE A 66 -7.30 2.19 4.35
C PHE A 66 -6.72 3.55 4.74
N PHE A 67 -7.18 4.58 4.03
CA PHE A 67 -7.02 5.99 4.37
C PHE A 67 -8.40 6.64 4.46
N ASP A 68 -8.74 7.20 5.62
CA ASP A 68 -9.99 7.92 5.82
C ASP A 68 -9.77 9.40 5.47
N VAL A 69 -10.35 9.80 4.35
CA VAL A 69 -10.12 11.09 3.71
C VAL A 69 -11.31 12.03 3.85
N GLU A 70 -12.37 11.62 4.55
CA GLU A 70 -13.59 12.42 4.74
C GLU A 70 -13.26 13.84 5.24
N ASN A 71 -12.38 13.91 6.22
CA ASN A 71 -11.97 15.15 6.89
C ASN A 71 -10.60 15.66 6.43
N ASP A 72 -10.04 15.12 5.36
CA ASP A 72 -8.76 15.61 4.85
C ASP A 72 -8.92 16.99 4.20
N GLY A 73 -8.01 17.91 4.48
CA GLY A 73 -8.08 19.28 3.99
C GLY A 73 -7.66 19.46 2.54
N PHE A 74 -7.10 18.42 1.91
CA PHE A 74 -6.74 18.40 0.50
C PHE A 74 -7.88 17.83 -0.37
N ALA A 75 -7.92 18.25 -1.63
CA ALA A 75 -8.92 17.78 -2.60
C ALA A 75 -8.51 16.49 -3.32
N GLN A 76 -7.20 16.21 -3.36
CA GLN A 76 -6.60 15.01 -3.94
C GLN A 76 -5.86 14.24 -2.85
N ILE A 77 -5.89 12.92 -2.99
CA ILE A 77 -5.25 11.97 -2.09
C ILE A 77 -4.18 11.28 -2.90
N VAL A 78 -2.94 11.69 -2.66
CA VAL A 78 -1.77 11.22 -3.40
C VAL A 78 -0.80 10.60 -2.41
N ILE A 79 -0.56 9.30 -2.55
CA ILE A 79 0.25 8.49 -1.64
C ILE A 79 1.22 7.66 -2.46
N GLY A 80 2.47 7.66 -2.04
CA GLY A 80 3.54 6.96 -2.72
C GLY A 80 4.80 6.94 -1.88
N THR A 81 5.95 6.85 -2.55
CA THR A 81 7.26 7.02 -1.91
C THR A 81 7.59 8.51 -1.77
N GLU A 82 8.75 8.85 -1.20
CA GLU A 82 9.15 10.26 -1.07
C GLU A 82 9.33 10.94 -2.44
N THR A 83 9.78 10.20 -3.45
CA THR A 83 10.14 10.73 -4.78
C THR A 83 9.15 10.39 -5.87
N ASP A 84 8.40 9.29 -5.70
CA ASP A 84 7.36 8.83 -6.61
C ASP A 84 6.01 8.97 -5.90
N THR A 85 5.32 10.08 -6.16
CA THR A 85 4.27 10.62 -5.29
C THR A 85 2.97 9.85 -5.37
N ASP A 86 2.63 9.31 -6.54
CA ASP A 86 1.37 8.65 -6.89
C ASP A 86 1.51 7.12 -7.03
N ALA A 87 2.65 6.56 -6.64
CA ALA A 87 2.97 5.14 -6.79
C ALA A 87 1.95 4.16 -6.13
N LEU A 88 1.20 4.58 -5.10
CA LEU A 88 0.22 3.73 -4.41
C LEU A 88 -1.22 4.20 -4.62
N VAL A 89 -1.47 5.51 -4.51
CA VAL A 89 -2.79 6.12 -4.65
C VAL A 89 -2.61 7.44 -5.38
N ASP A 90 -3.43 7.64 -6.41
CA ASP A 90 -3.77 8.96 -6.92
C ASP A 90 -5.27 8.97 -7.27
N GLN A 91 -6.03 9.70 -6.46
CA GLN A 91 -7.43 9.96 -6.74
C GLN A 91 -7.94 11.23 -6.07
N THR A 92 -9.06 11.75 -6.59
CA THR A 92 -9.78 12.85 -5.95
C THR A 92 -10.53 12.38 -4.72
N LYS A 93 -10.58 13.20 -3.66
CA LYS A 93 -11.40 12.93 -2.46
C LYS A 93 -12.88 12.74 -2.80
N ALA A 94 -13.39 13.38 -3.85
CA ALA A 94 -14.78 13.25 -4.29
C ALA A 94 -15.16 11.82 -4.73
N THR A 95 -14.19 10.94 -4.96
CA THR A 95 -14.41 9.54 -5.35
C THR A 95 -14.90 8.68 -4.17
N GLY A 96 -14.57 9.04 -2.92
CA GLY A 96 -15.03 8.33 -1.74
C GLY A 96 -14.35 8.79 -0.46
N ASN A 97 -15.03 8.53 0.67
CA ASN A 97 -14.53 8.91 2.00
C ASN A 97 -13.43 8.00 2.52
N ILE A 98 -13.39 6.74 2.06
CA ILE A 98 -12.37 5.76 2.43
C ILE A 98 -11.65 5.32 1.17
N VAL A 99 -10.32 5.40 1.18
CA VAL A 99 -9.45 4.96 0.10
C VAL A 99 -8.80 3.64 0.48
N THR A 100 -9.03 2.59 -0.31
CA THR A 100 -8.44 1.27 -0.11
C THR A 100 -7.56 0.94 -1.31
N PRO A 101 -6.21 1.07 -1.21
CA PRO A 101 -5.31 0.87 -2.35
C PRO A 101 -5.23 -0.59 -2.82
N ILE A 102 -5.56 -1.53 -1.95
CA ILE A 102 -5.56 -2.97 -2.23
C ILE A 102 -6.97 -3.48 -2.10
N THR A 103 -7.49 -4.07 -3.17
CA THR A 103 -8.79 -4.73 -3.21
C THR A 103 -8.61 -6.23 -3.34
N GLN A 104 -9.50 -7.01 -2.71
CA GLN A 104 -9.42 -8.46 -2.77
C GLN A 104 -9.56 -8.96 -4.22
N GLY A 105 -8.50 -9.54 -4.75
CA GLY A 105 -8.46 -10.13 -6.10
C GLY A 105 -8.07 -9.16 -7.20
N ASP A 106 -7.59 -7.96 -6.85
CA ASP A 106 -7.00 -7.05 -7.82
C ASP A 106 -5.58 -7.51 -8.28
N ALA A 107 -4.98 -6.73 -9.17
CA ALA A 107 -3.65 -7.01 -9.72
C ALA A 107 -2.50 -6.85 -8.71
N PHE A 108 -2.76 -6.25 -7.55
CA PHE A 108 -1.79 -5.97 -6.49
C PHE A 108 -1.95 -6.93 -5.29
N HIS A 109 -3.03 -7.70 -5.23
CA HIS A 109 -3.32 -8.63 -4.16
C HIS A 109 -2.23 -9.71 -4.05
N GLY A 110 -1.53 -9.72 -2.91
CA GLY A 110 -0.52 -10.72 -2.60
C GLY A 110 0.87 -10.40 -3.15
N LYS A 111 1.06 -9.23 -3.77
CA LYS A 111 2.37 -8.71 -4.17
C LYS A 111 3.10 -8.05 -3.01
N GLN A 112 4.42 -8.02 -3.10
CA GLN A 112 5.27 -7.31 -2.16
C GLN A 112 5.19 -5.80 -2.40
N LEU A 113 5.40 -5.01 -1.34
CA LEU A 113 5.23 -3.55 -1.37
C LEU A 113 6.03 -2.88 -2.49
N TRP A 114 7.28 -3.30 -2.70
CA TRP A 114 8.12 -2.76 -3.78
C TRP A 114 7.52 -3.01 -5.18
N GLU A 115 6.87 -4.17 -5.40
CA GLU A 115 6.21 -4.50 -6.67
C GLU A 115 4.91 -3.69 -6.86
N VAL A 116 4.17 -3.47 -5.77
CA VAL A 116 2.95 -2.64 -5.79
C VAL A 116 3.31 -1.20 -6.18
N LEU A 117 4.42 -0.69 -5.64
CA LEU A 117 4.93 0.66 -5.93
C LEU A 117 5.70 0.76 -7.25
N GLY A 118 5.76 -0.32 -8.04
CA GLY A 118 6.41 -0.30 -9.37
C GLY A 118 7.94 -0.12 -9.33
N LEU A 119 8.59 -0.40 -8.20
CA LEU A 119 10.04 -0.34 -8.11
C LEU A 119 10.67 -1.45 -8.97
N ALA A 120 11.82 -1.15 -9.58
CA ALA A 120 12.51 -2.12 -10.43
C ALA A 120 13.14 -3.28 -9.63
N GLU A 121 13.55 -3.01 -8.39
CA GLU A 121 14.13 -3.97 -7.46
C GLU A 121 13.86 -3.57 -6.01
N VAL A 122 14.10 -4.52 -5.10
CA VAL A 122 14.03 -4.25 -3.65
C VAL A 122 15.11 -3.22 -3.29
N PRO A 123 14.77 -2.10 -2.63
CA PRO A 123 15.76 -1.12 -2.20
C PRO A 123 16.84 -1.76 -1.33
N GLU A 124 18.09 -1.29 -1.46
CA GLU A 124 19.22 -1.80 -0.67
C GLU A 124 18.99 -1.70 0.85
N SER A 125 18.22 -0.69 1.29
CA SER A 125 17.83 -0.51 2.69
C SER A 125 16.90 -1.61 3.22
N GLY A 126 16.25 -2.36 2.33
CA GLY A 126 15.18 -3.30 2.68
C GLY A 126 13.90 -2.63 3.20
N MET A 127 13.83 -1.30 3.18
CA MET A 127 12.75 -0.51 3.77
C MET A 127 12.22 0.51 2.77
N ILE A 128 10.91 0.75 2.80
CA ILE A 128 10.21 1.73 1.99
C ILE A 128 9.38 2.63 2.90
N SER A 129 9.57 3.94 2.76
CA SER A 129 8.76 4.95 3.44
C SER A 129 7.56 5.32 2.57
N LEU A 130 6.36 5.26 3.15
CA LEU A 130 5.16 5.78 2.53
C LEU A 130 4.91 7.22 2.96
N TRP A 131 4.58 8.06 1.98
CA TRP A 131 4.34 9.48 2.15
C TRP A 131 3.03 9.88 1.52
N LYS A 132 2.33 10.81 2.16
CA LYS A 132 1.23 11.57 1.55
C LYS A 132 1.80 12.86 0.97
N HIS A 133 1.43 13.18 -0.26
CA HIS A 133 1.83 14.39 -0.97
C HIS A 133 0.64 15.30 -1.24
N ALA A 134 0.89 16.61 -1.19
CA ALA A 134 -0.07 17.62 -1.60
C ALA A 134 0.24 18.07 -3.03
N GLU A 135 -0.64 17.81 -4.00
CA GLU A 135 -0.50 18.35 -5.36
C GLU A 135 -1.04 19.78 -5.51
N ALA A 136 -1.91 20.17 -4.59
CA ALA A 136 -2.53 21.49 -4.50
C ALA A 136 -2.51 21.99 -3.06
N ALA A 137 -2.69 23.30 -2.87
CA ALA A 137 -2.85 23.86 -1.53
C ALA A 137 -4.12 23.31 -0.86
N ALA A 138 -4.08 23.17 0.45
CA ALA A 138 -5.22 22.73 1.23
C ALA A 138 -6.39 23.73 1.09
N THR A 139 -7.61 23.21 0.96
CA THR A 139 -8.84 24.03 0.93
C THR A 139 -9.38 24.30 2.33
N GLY A 140 -8.88 23.57 3.33
CA GLY A 140 -9.21 23.74 4.74
C GLY A 140 -8.24 22.97 5.63
N ALA A 141 -8.33 23.18 6.94
CA ALA A 141 -7.66 22.31 7.90
C ALA A 141 -8.38 20.97 7.98
N GLY A 142 -7.63 19.91 8.25
CA GLY A 142 -8.17 18.56 8.19
C GLY A 142 -7.35 17.52 8.91
N ASN A 143 -7.87 16.30 8.93
CA ASN A 143 -7.24 15.12 9.50
C ASN A 143 -7.57 13.89 8.65
N MET A 144 -6.56 13.06 8.40
CA MET A 144 -6.66 11.84 7.62
C MET A 144 -6.14 10.65 8.45
N PRO A 145 -7.01 9.98 9.22
CA PRO A 145 -6.67 8.70 9.86
C PRO A 145 -6.34 7.62 8.83
N PHE A 146 -5.44 6.71 9.19
CA PHE A 146 -5.09 5.58 8.32
C PHE A 146 -4.74 4.34 9.13
N ALA A 147 -4.90 3.19 8.48
CA ALA A 147 -4.35 1.91 8.95
C ALA A 147 -3.75 1.16 7.77
N ILE A 148 -2.50 0.73 7.93
CA ILE A 148 -1.79 -0.08 6.94
C ILE A 148 -1.62 -1.48 7.51
N HIS A 149 -2.36 -2.41 6.92
CA HIS A 149 -2.35 -3.82 7.29
C HIS A 149 -1.40 -4.55 6.36
N TYR A 150 -0.42 -5.27 6.91
CA TYR A 150 0.53 -6.02 6.10
C TYR A 150 0.94 -7.34 6.72
N LEU A 151 1.34 -8.30 5.89
CA LEU A 151 1.99 -9.53 6.31
C LEU A 151 3.50 -9.35 6.30
N MET A 152 4.17 -9.86 7.32
CA MET A 152 5.62 -10.04 7.37
C MET A 152 5.97 -11.37 8.06
N SER A 153 7.10 -11.96 7.69
CA SER A 153 7.62 -13.22 8.25
C SER A 153 8.34 -13.04 9.58
#